data_AF-A0A970GBT6-F1
#
_entry.id   AF-A0A970GBT6-F1
#
_cell.length_a   1.000
_cell.length_b   1.000
_cell.length_c   1.000
_cell.angle_alpha   90.00
_cell.angle_beta   90.00
_cell.angle_gamma   90.00
#
_symmetry.space_group_name_H-M   'P 1'
#
loop_
_entity.id
_entity.type
_entity.pdbx_description
1 polymer ?
#
loop_
_entity_poly.entity_id
_entity_poly.type
_entity_poly.pdbx_seq_one_letter_code
_entity_poly.pdbx_strand_id
1 'polypeptide(L)'
;MGYGKTVILLSLIVLYIIVAVNNPPPWFKAIGYNQVLDVYGKVAAEYAPLNWLSNPGLRTQVADKAESAYALIPDNQQNHQKRIQSALETAPLALIECSAVDTWHTTEAGQLSLAEIRNQTYRVVVFDGGHHLPTLGLEPDVLLIPVFKDTAVHSYMRDGMSVQVLQQLLAKIDSPSVAVTVSRWLVVKRPVNLETIAERIIKEAGYKKALEDSSFEPCASSGMSWYNGYVMAYVSGRKLECPADYAARIRGLNQSIKEVFIAFNYNEIDQDTAMKWAEQVGTRLGVTVTVVNRPVKISDLLLGR
;
A
#
# COMPACT_ATOMS: atom_id res chain seq x y z
N MET A 1 26.71 36.23 23.96
CA MET A 1 27.45 35.37 23.00
C MET A 1 26.69 34.09 22.61
N GLY A 2 25.35 34.01 22.80
CA GLY A 2 24.54 32.82 22.49
C GLY A 2 23.66 32.92 21.23
N TYR A 3 23.17 34.12 20.91
CA TYR A 3 22.21 34.33 19.80
C TYR A 3 22.77 33.97 18.41
N GLY A 4 24.04 34.27 18.13
CA GLY A 4 24.66 33.94 16.84
C GLY A 4 24.74 32.43 16.59
N LYS A 5 25.02 31.63 17.63
CA LYS A 5 25.07 30.16 17.51
C LYS A 5 23.68 29.57 17.30
N THR A 6 22.68 30.09 18.00
CA THR A 6 21.27 29.66 17.85
C THR A 6 20.73 30.00 16.47
N VAL A 7 21.02 31.20 15.94
CA VAL A 7 20.59 31.61 14.59
C VAL A 7 21.27 30.75 13.53
N ILE A 8 22.58 30.52 13.64
CA ILE A 8 23.31 29.64 12.70
C ILE A 8 22.72 28.21 12.75
N LEU A 9 22.43 27.68 13.94
CA LEU A 9 21.84 26.35 14.08
C LEU A 9 20.45 26.29 13.43
N LEU A 10 19.59 27.28 13.68
CA LEU A 10 18.27 27.35 13.05
C LEU A 10 18.36 27.51 11.53
N SER A 11 19.27 28.33 11.02
CA SER A 11 19.52 28.47 9.58
C SER A 11 20.03 27.17 8.95
N LEU A 12 20.90 26.43 9.65
CA LEU A 12 21.36 25.12 9.20
C LEU A 12 20.23 24.07 9.22
N ILE A 13 19.35 24.10 10.22
CA ILE A 13 18.15 23.24 10.27
C ILE A 13 17.21 23.56 9.11
N VAL A 14 16.94 24.85 8.86
CA VAL A 14 16.09 25.30 7.74
C VAL A 14 16.70 24.89 6.40
N LEU A 15 18.00 25.12 6.21
CA LEU A 15 18.73 24.72 4.99
C LEU A 15 18.70 23.19 4.81
N TYR A 16 18.89 22.44 5.90
CA TYR A 16 18.78 20.98 5.89
C TYR A 16 17.38 20.52 5.49
N ILE A 17 16.32 21.15 6.03
CA ILE A 17 14.92 20.86 5.66
C ILE A 17 14.67 21.19 4.17
N ILE A 18 15.17 22.32 3.67
CA ILE A 18 15.01 22.71 2.25
C ILE A 18 15.68 21.69 1.31
N VAL A 19 16.87 21.21 1.65
CA VAL A 19 17.59 20.18 0.87
C VAL A 19 16.92 18.81 1.00
N ALA A 20 16.43 18.46 2.19
CA ALA A 20 15.70 17.23 2.46
C ALA A 20 14.38 17.10 1.68
N VAL A 21 13.63 18.20 1.56
CA VAL A 21 12.31 18.22 0.89
C VAL A 21 12.45 18.20 -0.63
N ASN A 22 13.55 18.71 -1.19
CA ASN A 22 13.78 18.80 -2.64
C ASN A 22 14.69 17.69 -3.19
N ASN A 23 14.31 16.43 -2.95
CA ASN A 23 14.95 15.24 -3.53
C ASN A 23 16.50 15.25 -3.40
N PRO A 24 17.04 15.08 -2.18
CA PRO A 24 18.44 15.34 -1.89
C PRO A 24 19.39 14.48 -2.73
N PRO A 25 20.56 15.02 -3.11
CA PRO A 25 21.54 14.28 -3.89
C PRO A 25 22.06 13.07 -3.10
N PRO A 26 22.48 11.98 -3.77
CA PRO A 26 22.86 10.72 -3.11
C PRO A 26 23.92 10.86 -2.01
N TRP A 27 24.89 11.77 -2.20
CA TRP A 27 25.93 12.05 -1.21
C TRP A 27 25.39 12.68 0.08
N PHE A 28 24.34 13.51 -0.01
CA PHE A 28 23.69 14.12 1.15
C PHE A 28 22.85 13.09 1.93
N LYS A 29 22.22 12.16 1.19
CA LYS A 29 21.52 10.99 1.77
C LYS A 29 22.47 10.14 2.63
N ALA A 30 23.70 9.94 2.17
CA ALA A 30 24.70 9.08 2.81
C ALA A 30 25.39 9.70 4.05
N ILE A 31 25.63 11.02 4.06
CA ILE A 31 26.46 11.68 5.09
C ILE A 31 25.71 11.96 6.41
N GLY A 32 24.38 12.09 6.40
CA GLY A 32 23.65 12.38 7.63
C GLY A 32 22.13 12.31 7.53
N TYR A 33 21.58 12.49 6.33
CA TYR A 33 20.13 12.54 6.15
C TYR A 33 19.43 11.23 6.51
N ASN A 34 19.99 10.10 6.10
CA ASN A 34 19.43 8.79 6.43
C ASN A 34 19.51 8.50 7.94
N GLN A 35 20.60 8.88 8.62
CA GLN A 35 20.77 8.66 10.06
C GLN A 35 19.76 9.48 10.87
N VAL A 36 19.54 10.75 10.50
CA VAL A 36 18.51 11.59 11.12
C VAL A 36 17.12 11.02 10.86
N LEU A 37 16.85 10.57 9.63
CA LEU A 37 15.57 9.91 9.30
C LEU A 37 15.38 8.59 10.03
N ASP A 38 16.44 7.83 10.31
CA ASP A 38 16.35 6.57 11.04
C ASP A 38 16.07 6.83 12.53
N VAL A 39 16.70 7.84 13.14
CA VAL A 39 16.39 8.28 14.51
C VAL A 39 14.95 8.81 14.59
N TYR A 40 14.58 9.72 13.69
CA TYR A 40 13.22 10.22 13.61
C TYR A 40 12.21 9.10 13.39
N GLY A 41 12.50 8.20 12.45
CA GLY A 41 11.66 7.07 12.08
C GLY A 41 11.46 6.10 13.25
N LYS A 42 12.51 5.82 14.02
CA LYS A 42 12.41 4.97 15.22
C LYS A 42 11.49 5.59 16.27
N VAL A 43 11.72 6.85 16.62
CA VAL A 43 10.88 7.57 17.61
C VAL A 43 9.44 7.69 17.11
N ALA A 44 9.24 8.10 15.86
CA ALA A 44 7.92 8.22 15.27
C ALA A 44 7.17 6.89 15.26
N ALA A 45 7.85 5.78 14.94
CA ALA A 45 7.23 4.46 14.89
C ALA A 45 6.80 3.94 16.26
N GLU A 46 7.55 4.23 17.33
CA GLU A 46 7.23 3.76 18.68
C GLU A 46 5.97 4.44 19.25
N TYR A 47 5.77 5.73 18.92
CA TYR A 47 4.67 6.54 19.46
C TYR A 47 3.56 6.86 18.46
N ALA A 48 3.66 6.37 17.21
CA ALA A 48 2.64 6.59 16.20
C ALA A 48 1.27 6.10 16.69
N PRO A 49 0.24 6.96 16.71
CA PRO A 49 -1.12 6.52 17.00
C PRO A 49 -1.60 5.57 15.91
N LEU A 50 -2.09 4.40 16.33
CA LEU A 50 -2.69 3.41 15.46
C LEU A 50 -4.21 3.58 15.48
N ASN A 51 -4.79 4.00 14.35
CA ASN A 51 -6.24 4.18 14.25
C ASN A 51 -6.83 3.06 13.38
N TRP A 52 -7.56 2.16 14.02
CA TRP A 52 -8.11 0.96 13.40
C TRP A 52 -9.31 1.28 12.52
N LEU A 53 -9.23 0.97 11.22
CA LEU A 53 -10.36 1.05 10.29
C LEU A 53 -11.17 -0.24 10.26
N SER A 54 -10.47 -1.38 10.32
CA SER A 54 -11.04 -2.72 10.37
C SER A 54 -10.09 -3.64 11.13
N ASN A 55 -10.63 -4.50 11.98
CA ASN A 55 -9.86 -5.53 12.68
C ASN A 55 -10.65 -6.84 12.76
N PRO A 56 -10.64 -7.66 11.70
CA PRO A 56 -11.20 -9.01 11.76
C PRO A 56 -10.33 -9.98 12.59
N GLY A 57 -9.17 -9.55 13.08
CA GLY A 57 -8.13 -10.38 13.67
C GLY A 57 -7.15 -10.93 12.63
N LEU A 58 -5.93 -11.29 13.06
CA LEU A 58 -4.96 -11.98 12.21
C LEU A 58 -5.27 -13.47 12.14
N ARG A 59 -4.88 -14.13 11.04
CA ARG A 59 -4.87 -15.59 11.02
C ARG A 59 -3.95 -16.14 12.13
N THR A 60 -4.24 -17.35 12.59
CA THR A 60 -3.45 -17.98 13.64
C THR A 60 -2.00 -18.14 13.18
N GLN A 61 -1.07 -17.75 14.05
CA GLN A 61 0.34 -17.80 13.74
C GLN A 61 0.82 -19.24 13.57
N VAL A 62 1.54 -19.51 12.49
CA VAL A 62 2.33 -20.74 12.34
C VAL A 62 3.48 -20.67 13.35
N ALA A 63 3.69 -21.73 14.12
CA ALA A 63 4.76 -21.82 15.13
C ALA A 63 6.17 -21.58 14.51
N ASP A 64 7.14 -21.19 15.34
CA ASP A 64 8.56 -21.02 15.00
C ASP A 64 8.96 -19.85 14.07
N LYS A 65 8.44 -18.64 14.35
CA LYS A 65 8.88 -17.40 13.65
C LYS A 65 9.81 -16.54 14.51
N ALA A 66 10.64 -15.75 13.85
CA ALA A 66 11.39 -14.67 14.50
C ALA A 66 10.44 -13.63 15.11
N GLU A 67 10.93 -12.89 16.11
CA GLU A 67 10.16 -11.81 16.73
C GLU A 67 10.08 -10.55 15.86
N SER A 68 10.98 -10.39 14.88
CA SER A 68 11.10 -9.17 14.09
C SER A 68 10.48 -9.27 12.71
N ALA A 69 9.90 -8.15 12.26
CA ALA A 69 9.46 -7.99 10.88
C ALA A 69 10.62 -7.62 9.93
N TYR A 70 10.39 -7.71 8.62
CA TYR A 70 11.38 -7.42 7.58
C TYR A 70 10.78 -6.58 6.46
N ALA A 71 11.34 -5.40 6.20
CA ALA A 71 10.85 -4.50 5.15
C ALA A 71 11.58 -4.66 3.80
N LEU A 72 10.82 -4.97 2.74
CA LEU A 72 11.30 -4.95 1.36
C LEU A 72 11.33 -3.52 0.81
N ILE A 73 12.41 -2.80 1.07
CA ILE A 73 12.61 -1.44 0.54
C ILE A 73 12.82 -1.50 -0.98
N PRO A 74 12.18 -0.63 -1.78
CA PRO A 74 12.44 -0.57 -3.22
C PRO A 74 13.93 -0.36 -3.51
N ASP A 75 14.49 -1.21 -4.36
CA ASP A 75 15.86 -1.08 -4.86
C ASP A 75 15.85 -1.17 -6.40
N ASN A 76 17.01 -1.00 -7.03
CA ASN A 76 17.13 -1.10 -8.49
C ASN A 76 17.06 -2.56 -8.99
N GLN A 77 16.92 -3.55 -8.10
CA GLN A 77 16.88 -4.96 -8.47
C GLN A 77 15.43 -5.37 -8.77
N GLN A 78 15.18 -5.78 -10.02
CA GLN A 78 13.83 -6.18 -10.46
C GLN A 78 13.46 -7.63 -10.12
N ASN A 79 14.33 -8.39 -9.45
CA ASN A 79 14.05 -9.79 -9.12
C ASN A 79 13.29 -9.91 -7.78
N HIS A 80 12.00 -9.59 -7.82
CA HIS A 80 11.12 -9.65 -6.64
C HIS A 80 11.08 -11.04 -6.01
N GLN A 81 11.04 -12.11 -6.81
CA GLN A 81 11.00 -13.48 -6.33
C GLN A 81 12.21 -13.82 -5.44
N LYS A 82 13.44 -13.57 -5.93
CA LYS A 82 14.65 -13.85 -5.14
C LYS A 82 14.68 -13.04 -3.86
N ARG A 83 14.27 -11.77 -3.91
CA ARG A 83 14.24 -10.90 -2.73
C ARG A 83 13.28 -11.40 -1.65
N ILE A 84 12.10 -11.89 -2.05
CA ILE A 84 11.14 -12.49 -1.14
C ILE A 84 11.70 -13.80 -0.57
N GLN A 85 12.25 -14.68 -1.41
CA GLN A 85 12.84 -15.95 -0.95
C GLN A 85 13.96 -15.71 0.08
N SER A 86 14.90 -14.81 -0.21
CA SER A 86 15.97 -14.47 0.74
C SER A 86 15.45 -13.82 2.03
N ALA A 87 14.35 -13.08 1.98
CA ALA A 87 13.72 -12.56 3.20
C ALA A 87 13.08 -13.69 4.02
N LEU A 88 12.40 -14.64 3.36
CA LEU A 88 11.73 -15.76 4.02
C LEU A 88 12.71 -16.74 4.68
N GLU A 89 13.95 -16.86 4.20
CA GLU A 89 15.02 -17.64 4.84
C GLU A 89 15.31 -17.20 6.29
N THR A 90 14.96 -15.95 6.65
CA THR A 90 15.12 -15.41 8.02
C THR A 90 13.93 -15.71 8.94
N ALA A 91 12.90 -16.40 8.42
CA ALA A 91 11.64 -16.69 9.11
C ALA A 91 11.03 -15.46 9.83
N PRO A 92 10.86 -14.31 9.14
CA PRO A 92 10.44 -13.08 9.78
C PRO A 92 9.02 -13.19 10.34
N LEU A 93 8.70 -12.39 11.36
CA LEU A 93 7.34 -12.24 11.87
C LEU A 93 6.39 -11.80 10.74
N ALA A 94 6.83 -10.77 10.00
CA ALA A 94 6.11 -10.18 8.90
C ALA A 94 7.04 -9.71 7.78
N LEU A 95 6.55 -9.75 6.56
CA LEU A 95 7.15 -9.17 5.37
C LEU A 95 6.40 -7.90 4.98
N ILE A 96 7.07 -6.74 5.03
CA ILE A 96 6.48 -5.46 4.62
C ILE A 96 6.81 -5.19 3.16
N GLU A 97 5.78 -5.08 2.34
CA GLU A 97 5.89 -4.84 0.90
C GLU A 97 5.55 -3.40 0.51
N CYS A 98 6.22 -2.94 -0.53
CA CYS A 98 6.01 -1.63 -1.17
C CYS A 98 5.50 -1.81 -2.61
N SER A 99 5.00 -0.71 -3.20
CA SER A 99 4.20 -0.65 -4.44
C SER A 99 4.68 -1.45 -5.67
N ALA A 100 5.98 -1.63 -5.89
CA ALA A 100 6.46 -2.42 -7.02
C ALA A 100 6.15 -3.92 -6.87
N VAL A 101 6.25 -4.43 -5.64
CA VAL A 101 6.00 -5.85 -5.31
C VAL A 101 4.51 -6.16 -5.42
N ASP A 102 3.65 -5.23 -5.02
CA ASP A 102 2.19 -5.33 -5.15
C ASP A 102 1.73 -5.58 -6.59
N THR A 103 2.30 -4.83 -7.55
CA THR A 103 1.97 -5.02 -8.97
C THR A 103 2.44 -6.39 -9.45
N TRP A 104 3.64 -6.80 -9.05
CA TRP A 104 4.20 -8.10 -9.43
C TRP A 104 3.37 -9.28 -8.90
N HIS A 105 2.77 -9.16 -7.70
CA HIS A 105 1.87 -10.18 -7.15
C HIS A 105 0.60 -10.44 -7.97
N THR A 106 0.25 -9.55 -8.91
CA THR A 106 -0.86 -9.79 -9.85
C THR A 106 -0.48 -10.68 -11.04
N THR A 107 0.78 -11.10 -11.16
CA THR A 107 1.26 -12.09 -12.15
C THR A 107 1.13 -13.51 -11.61
N GLU A 108 1.22 -14.53 -12.49
CA GLU A 108 1.18 -15.94 -12.07
C GLU A 108 2.33 -16.28 -11.09
N ALA A 109 3.56 -15.88 -11.41
CA ALA A 109 4.71 -16.09 -10.52
C ALA A 109 4.55 -15.35 -9.18
N GLY A 110 3.99 -14.15 -9.22
CA GLY A 110 3.69 -13.37 -8.03
C GLY A 110 2.62 -14.02 -7.14
N GLN A 111 1.58 -14.61 -7.73
CA GLN A 111 0.53 -15.34 -7.01
C GLN A 111 1.07 -16.58 -6.31
N LEU A 112 1.98 -17.34 -6.94
CA LEU A 112 2.64 -18.48 -6.30
C LEU A 112 3.42 -18.06 -5.04
N SER A 113 4.13 -16.93 -5.10
CA SER A 113 4.87 -16.42 -3.94
C SER A 113 3.98 -15.97 -2.78
N LEU A 114 2.73 -15.56 -3.04
CA LEU A 114 1.79 -15.21 -1.98
C LEU A 114 1.47 -16.42 -1.09
N ALA A 115 1.35 -17.62 -1.68
CA ALA A 115 1.13 -18.84 -0.93
C ALA A 115 2.35 -19.18 -0.04
N GLU A 116 3.56 -19.00 -0.57
CA GLU A 116 4.80 -19.17 0.20
C GLU A 116 4.87 -18.19 1.39
N ILE A 117 4.56 -16.91 1.15
CA ILE A 117 4.50 -15.87 2.18
C ILE A 117 3.47 -16.24 3.24
N ARG A 118 2.23 -16.53 2.82
CA ARG A 118 1.12 -16.84 3.73
C ARG A 118 1.46 -18.00 4.66
N ASN A 119 2.13 -19.03 4.16
CA ASN A 119 2.52 -20.18 4.99
C ASN A 119 3.62 -19.86 6.02
N GLN A 120 4.46 -18.85 5.78
CA GLN A 120 5.67 -18.62 6.57
C GLN A 120 5.66 -17.35 7.41
N THR A 121 5.02 -16.27 6.99
CA THR A 121 5.14 -14.92 7.62
C THR A 121 3.89 -14.10 7.39
N TYR A 122 3.61 -13.07 8.19
CA TYR A 122 2.51 -12.14 7.88
C TYR A 122 2.86 -11.23 6.70
N ARG A 123 1.91 -10.96 5.82
CA ARG A 123 2.08 -10.00 4.73
C ARG A 123 1.53 -8.63 5.12
N VAL A 124 2.39 -7.61 5.12
CA VAL A 124 2.02 -6.23 5.44
C VAL A 124 2.19 -5.37 4.19
N VAL A 125 1.16 -4.63 3.81
CA VAL A 125 1.17 -3.78 2.62
C VAL A 125 1.05 -2.32 3.05
N VAL A 126 1.98 -1.48 2.57
CA VAL A 126 1.89 -0.03 2.75
C VAL A 126 0.96 0.55 1.69
N PHE A 127 -0.31 0.76 2.05
CA PHE A 127 -1.34 1.28 1.15
C PHE A 127 -1.34 2.81 1.17
N ASP A 128 -0.61 3.46 0.25
CA ASP A 128 -0.51 4.92 0.18
C ASP A 128 -1.08 5.54 -1.11
N GLY A 129 -2.05 4.89 -1.74
CA GLY A 129 -2.77 5.45 -2.89
C GLY A 129 -3.60 4.40 -3.62
N GLY A 130 -4.36 4.85 -4.63
CA GLY A 130 -5.21 3.99 -5.45
C GLY A 130 -4.46 2.92 -6.24
N HIS A 131 -3.17 3.11 -6.53
CA HIS A 131 -2.32 2.11 -7.18
C HIS A 131 -2.17 0.80 -6.39
N HIS A 132 -2.44 0.81 -5.08
CA HIS A 132 -2.46 -0.41 -4.25
C HIS A 132 -3.83 -1.12 -4.23
N LEU A 133 -4.84 -0.58 -4.91
CA LEU A 133 -6.20 -1.14 -4.91
C LEU A 133 -6.24 -2.64 -5.29
N PRO A 134 -5.50 -3.13 -6.32
CA PRO A 134 -5.47 -4.55 -6.63
C PRO A 134 -4.95 -5.42 -5.48
N THR A 135 -4.17 -4.89 -4.54
CA THR A 135 -3.66 -5.68 -3.43
C THR A 135 -4.77 -6.12 -2.47
N LEU A 136 -5.91 -5.44 -2.43
CA LEU A 136 -7.00 -5.81 -1.53
C LEU A 136 -7.57 -7.20 -1.82
N GLY A 137 -7.63 -7.60 -3.10
CA GLY A 137 -8.04 -8.94 -3.51
C GLY A 137 -6.93 -10.00 -3.43
N LEU A 138 -5.74 -9.62 -2.99
CA LEU A 138 -4.62 -10.52 -2.71
C LEU A 138 -4.48 -10.83 -1.22
N GLU A 139 -5.51 -10.48 -0.43
CA GLU A 139 -5.68 -10.78 0.99
C GLU A 139 -4.42 -10.59 1.85
N PRO A 140 -3.82 -9.39 1.90
CA PRO A 140 -2.75 -9.12 2.85
C PRO A 140 -3.24 -9.30 4.29
N ASP A 141 -2.35 -9.68 5.20
CA ASP A 141 -2.69 -9.80 6.62
C ASP A 141 -2.94 -8.42 7.25
N VAL A 142 -2.10 -7.44 6.88
CA VAL A 142 -2.17 -6.06 7.39
C VAL A 142 -2.09 -5.05 6.25
N LEU A 143 -2.97 -4.05 6.30
CA LEU A 143 -2.90 -2.81 5.53
C LEU A 143 -2.42 -1.68 6.46
N LEU A 144 -1.15 -1.28 6.30
CA LEU A 144 -0.63 -0.05 6.90
C LEU A 144 -0.97 1.11 5.97
N ILE A 145 -1.80 2.05 6.41
CA ILE A 145 -2.35 3.11 5.57
C ILE A 145 -1.83 4.48 6.07
N PRO A 146 -0.79 5.04 5.43
CA PRO A 146 -0.31 6.37 5.76
C PRO A 146 -1.29 7.45 5.25
N VAL A 147 -1.85 8.24 6.16
CA VAL A 147 -2.91 9.20 5.87
C VAL A 147 -2.45 10.64 6.04
N PHE A 148 -2.81 11.50 5.09
CA PHE A 148 -2.74 12.95 5.23
C PHE A 148 -4.10 13.57 4.86
N LYS A 149 -4.67 14.41 5.74
CA LYS A 149 -6.01 15.02 5.57
C LYS A 149 -7.06 13.99 5.12
N ASP A 150 -7.22 12.92 5.90
CA ASP A 150 -8.17 11.82 5.65
C ASP A 150 -8.06 11.14 4.27
N THR A 151 -6.87 11.19 3.66
CA THR A 151 -6.59 10.58 2.37
C THR A 151 -5.28 9.78 2.42
N ALA A 152 -5.31 8.53 1.94
CA ALA A 152 -4.12 7.76 1.62
C ALA A 152 -3.51 8.32 0.32
N VAL A 153 -2.28 8.84 0.40
CA VAL A 153 -1.65 9.59 -0.70
C VAL A 153 -0.15 9.33 -0.85
N HIS A 154 0.29 9.19 -2.09
CA HIS A 154 1.69 9.10 -2.45
C HIS A 154 2.26 10.50 -2.73
N SER A 155 3.58 10.64 -2.61
CA SER A 155 4.28 11.90 -2.90
C SER A 155 4.32 12.26 -4.39
N TYR A 156 4.06 11.31 -5.28
CA TYR A 156 4.31 11.44 -6.73
C TYR A 156 3.10 11.04 -7.58
N MET A 157 2.39 9.99 -7.17
CA MET A 157 1.17 9.53 -7.85
C MET A 157 0.00 10.46 -7.52
N ARG A 158 -0.76 10.86 -8.55
CA ARG A 158 -2.03 11.58 -8.40
C ARG A 158 -3.17 10.58 -8.40
N ASP A 159 -3.34 9.89 -7.30
CA ASP A 159 -4.27 8.76 -7.20
C ASP A 159 -4.84 8.57 -5.79
N GLY A 160 -4.90 9.65 -5.01
CA GLY A 160 -5.31 9.62 -3.61
C GLY A 160 -6.69 8.99 -3.37
N MET A 161 -6.80 8.21 -2.30
CA MET A 161 -8.03 7.53 -1.89
C MET A 161 -8.43 8.01 -0.49
N SER A 162 -9.68 8.45 -0.31
CA SER A 162 -10.12 8.89 1.02
C SER A 162 -10.25 7.70 1.97
N VAL A 163 -9.96 7.93 3.25
CA VAL A 163 -10.11 6.92 4.30
C VAL A 163 -11.55 6.40 4.38
N GLN A 164 -12.54 7.29 4.19
CA GLN A 164 -13.95 6.92 4.17
C GLN A 164 -14.28 5.94 3.04
N VAL A 165 -13.78 6.19 1.81
CA VAL A 165 -14.01 5.29 0.68
C VAL A 165 -13.33 3.95 0.92
N LEU A 166 -12.09 3.96 1.43
CA LEU A 166 -11.37 2.73 1.78
C LEU A 166 -12.13 1.92 2.86
N GLN A 167 -12.62 2.57 3.91
CA GLN A 167 -13.40 1.90 4.97
C GLN A 167 -14.68 1.26 4.40
N GLN A 168 -15.42 1.97 3.55
CA GLN A 168 -16.61 1.44 2.89
C GLN A 168 -16.27 0.25 1.99
N LEU A 169 -15.17 0.33 1.24
CA LEU A 169 -14.72 -0.74 0.37
C LEU A 169 -14.32 -1.98 1.17
N LEU A 170 -13.52 -1.82 2.24
CA LEU A 170 -13.10 -2.93 3.10
C LEU A 170 -14.30 -3.66 3.72
N ALA A 171 -15.31 -2.91 4.18
CA ALA A 171 -16.56 -3.49 4.69
C ALA A 171 -17.35 -4.20 3.58
N LYS A 172 -17.42 -3.59 2.39
CA LYS A 172 -18.20 -4.12 1.26
C LYS A 172 -17.65 -5.42 0.69
N ILE A 173 -16.31 -5.56 0.65
CA ILE A 173 -15.68 -6.79 0.17
C ILE A 173 -15.56 -7.87 1.26
N ASP A 174 -15.93 -7.57 2.51
CA ASP A 174 -15.65 -8.39 3.69
C ASP A 174 -14.15 -8.70 3.79
N SER A 175 -13.35 -7.64 3.83
CA SER A 175 -11.89 -7.74 3.76
C SER A 175 -11.34 -8.55 4.94
N PRO A 176 -10.47 -9.54 4.69
CA PRO A 176 -9.90 -10.36 5.75
C PRO A 176 -8.73 -9.67 6.47
N SER A 177 -8.33 -8.48 6.00
CA SER A 177 -7.15 -7.75 6.44
C SER A 177 -7.42 -6.88 7.67
N VAL A 178 -6.43 -6.82 8.54
CA VAL A 178 -6.34 -5.79 9.58
C VAL A 178 -5.94 -4.48 8.90
N ALA A 179 -6.74 -3.42 9.04
CA ALA A 179 -6.49 -2.13 8.39
C ALA A 179 -6.28 -1.03 9.42
N VAL A 180 -5.10 -0.41 9.40
CA VAL A 180 -4.69 0.61 10.38
C VAL A 180 -4.21 1.86 9.67
N THR A 181 -4.76 3.00 10.05
CA THR A 181 -4.30 4.31 9.60
C THR A 181 -3.31 4.91 10.57
N VAL A 182 -2.25 5.48 10.00
CA VAL A 182 -1.20 6.19 10.72
C VAL A 182 -0.97 7.51 10.01
N SER A 183 -0.69 8.58 10.76
CA SER A 183 -0.32 9.87 10.15
C SER A 183 0.84 9.69 9.17
N ARG A 184 0.71 10.22 7.95
CA ARG A 184 1.72 10.12 6.88
C ARG A 184 3.09 10.63 7.34
N TRP A 185 3.12 11.61 8.23
CA TRP A 185 4.36 12.17 8.77
C TRP A 185 5.12 11.20 9.66
N LEU A 186 4.43 10.22 10.26
CA LEU A 186 5.01 9.24 11.17
C LEU A 186 5.39 7.93 10.48
N VAL A 187 4.98 7.75 9.22
CA VAL A 187 5.37 6.61 8.37
C VAL A 187 6.48 7.04 7.43
N VAL A 188 7.70 6.66 7.76
CA VAL A 188 8.90 6.88 6.96
C VAL A 188 9.19 5.58 6.21
N LYS A 189 9.36 5.61 4.88
CA LYS A 189 9.71 4.43 4.07
C LYS A 189 11.17 3.98 4.33
N ARG A 190 11.45 3.55 5.56
CA ARG A 190 12.73 3.05 6.09
C ARG A 190 12.45 1.77 6.87
N PRO A 191 13.35 0.77 6.83
CA PRO A 191 13.10 -0.54 7.44
C PRO A 191 12.62 -0.47 8.89
N VAL A 192 13.44 0.15 9.75
CA VAL A 192 13.16 0.25 11.20
C VAL A 192 11.79 0.86 11.50
N ASN A 193 11.38 1.90 10.78
CA ASN A 193 10.08 2.55 11.01
C ASN A 193 8.91 1.65 10.59
N LEU A 194 8.99 1.04 9.40
CA LEU A 194 7.95 0.16 8.89
C LEU A 194 7.82 -1.12 9.71
N GLU A 195 8.95 -1.72 10.07
CA GLU A 195 9.04 -2.95 10.89
C GLU A 195 8.44 -2.70 12.27
N THR A 196 8.86 -1.63 12.96
CA THR A 196 8.35 -1.29 14.30
C THR A 196 6.83 -1.03 14.28
N ILE A 197 6.31 -0.31 13.27
CA ILE A 197 4.86 -0.07 13.15
C ILE A 197 4.13 -1.38 12.89
N ALA A 198 4.63 -2.22 11.99
CA ALA A 198 4.01 -3.51 11.67
C ALA A 198 3.96 -4.45 12.87
N GLU A 199 5.06 -4.56 13.62
CA GLU A 199 5.15 -5.36 14.86
C GLU A 199 4.13 -4.90 15.90
N ARG A 200 3.99 -3.59 16.10
CA ARG A 200 2.98 -3.01 17.00
C ARG A 200 1.56 -3.36 16.57
N ILE A 201 1.25 -3.20 15.28
CA ILE A 201 -0.07 -3.59 14.75
C ILE A 201 -0.33 -5.07 14.99
N ILE A 202 0.63 -5.94 14.68
CA ILE A 202 0.47 -7.39 14.83
C ILE A 202 0.23 -7.79 16.28
N LYS A 203 0.98 -7.18 17.21
CA LYS A 203 0.83 -7.41 18.64
C LYS A 203 -0.54 -6.99 19.17
N GLU A 204 -1.11 -5.90 18.66
CA GLU A 204 -2.38 -5.34 19.11
C GLU A 204 -3.62 -5.92 18.40
N ALA A 205 -3.47 -6.49 17.19
CA ALA A 205 -4.58 -6.92 16.35
C ALA A 205 -5.37 -8.12 16.92
N GLY A 206 -4.70 -9.01 17.67
CA GLY A 206 -5.27 -10.28 18.11
C GLY A 206 -5.46 -11.26 16.95
N TYR A 207 -6.08 -12.41 17.24
CA TYR A 207 -6.26 -13.52 16.28
C TYR A 207 -7.73 -13.77 15.96
N LYS A 208 -8.01 -14.22 14.74
CA LYS A 208 -9.30 -14.75 14.32
C LYS A 208 -9.66 -15.93 15.22
N LYS A 209 -10.94 -16.02 15.62
CA LYS A 209 -11.46 -17.25 16.22
C LYS A 209 -11.33 -18.36 15.18
N ALA A 210 -10.90 -19.55 15.62
CA ALA A 210 -10.71 -20.73 14.78
C ALA A 210 -12.00 -21.11 14.04
N LEU A 211 -12.21 -20.48 12.90
CA LEU A 211 -13.08 -20.92 11.82
C LEU A 211 -12.15 -21.33 10.70
N GLU A 212 -12.55 -22.38 9.99
CA GLU A 212 -11.83 -23.01 8.88
C GLU A 212 -11.10 -21.94 8.04
N ASP A 213 -9.77 -22.00 8.03
CA ASP A 213 -8.97 -21.21 7.10
C ASP A 213 -9.45 -21.63 5.71
N SER A 214 -10.25 -20.77 5.07
CA SER A 214 -10.68 -20.98 3.69
C SER A 214 -9.44 -21.16 2.82
N SER A 215 -9.55 -21.98 1.77
CA SER A 215 -8.46 -22.17 0.82
C SER A 215 -7.97 -20.81 0.30
N PHE A 216 -6.69 -20.52 0.51
CA PHE A 216 -6.07 -19.29 0.02
C PHE A 216 -5.74 -19.43 -1.45
N GLU A 217 -6.62 -18.88 -2.29
CA GLU A 217 -6.56 -18.96 -3.74
C GLU A 217 -6.69 -17.55 -4.34
N PRO A 218 -5.63 -16.72 -4.27
CA PRO A 218 -5.68 -15.38 -4.84
C PRO A 218 -5.99 -15.47 -6.33
N CYS A 219 -6.92 -14.64 -6.79
CA CYS A 219 -7.35 -14.60 -8.19
C CYS A 219 -6.98 -13.24 -8.78
N ALA A 220 -5.93 -13.18 -9.61
CA ALA A 220 -5.46 -11.93 -10.16
C ALA A 220 -4.94 -12.02 -11.60
N SER A 221 -4.90 -10.85 -12.24
CA SER A 221 -4.30 -10.61 -13.55
C SER A 221 -3.62 -9.25 -13.51
N SER A 222 -2.69 -8.98 -14.41
CA SER A 222 -1.89 -7.74 -14.41
C SER A 222 -2.74 -6.48 -14.15
N GLY A 223 -2.51 -5.85 -12.98
CA GLY A 223 -3.18 -4.62 -12.54
C GLY A 223 -4.59 -4.80 -11.92
N MET A 224 -5.03 -6.02 -11.64
CA MET A 224 -6.35 -6.30 -11.07
C MET A 224 -6.38 -7.60 -10.25
N SER A 225 -7.29 -7.65 -9.28
CA SER A 225 -7.58 -8.87 -8.51
C SER A 225 -9.09 -9.03 -8.30
N TRP A 226 -9.49 -10.23 -7.93
CA TRP A 226 -10.86 -10.60 -7.60
C TRP A 226 -10.92 -11.17 -6.18
N TYR A 227 -11.92 -10.74 -5.40
CA TYR A 227 -12.20 -11.28 -4.07
C TYR A 227 -13.67 -11.12 -3.72
N ASN A 228 -14.31 -12.19 -3.22
CA ASN A 228 -15.71 -12.20 -2.76
C ASN A 228 -16.74 -11.64 -3.78
N GLY A 229 -16.48 -11.83 -5.06
CA GLY A 229 -17.31 -11.31 -6.16
C GLY A 229 -17.01 -9.87 -6.57
N TYR A 230 -16.00 -9.22 -6.00
CA TYR A 230 -15.58 -7.86 -6.34
C TYR A 230 -14.28 -7.88 -7.10
N VAL A 231 -14.17 -7.04 -8.13
CA VAL A 231 -12.90 -6.79 -8.83
C VAL A 231 -12.30 -5.48 -8.35
N MET A 232 -11.02 -5.49 -8.01
CA MET A 232 -10.26 -4.30 -7.61
C MET A 232 -9.15 -4.09 -8.63
N ALA A 233 -9.21 -2.99 -9.37
CA ALA A 233 -8.35 -2.76 -10.51
C ALA A 233 -7.70 -1.39 -10.50
N TYR A 234 -6.46 -1.32 -10.98
CA TYR A 234 -5.74 -0.08 -11.18
C TYR A 234 -5.41 0.10 -12.66
N VAL A 235 -5.79 1.26 -13.20
CA VAL A 235 -5.56 1.62 -14.60
C VAL A 235 -4.46 2.66 -14.66
N SER A 236 -3.32 2.24 -15.21
CA SER A 236 -2.18 3.09 -15.54
C SER A 236 -1.73 2.85 -16.97
N GLY A 237 -1.31 3.90 -17.66
CA GLY A 237 -0.78 3.87 -19.01
C GLY A 237 -1.21 5.08 -19.83
N ARG A 238 -0.28 5.62 -20.64
CA ARG A 238 -0.56 6.76 -21.54
C ARG A 238 -1.61 6.47 -22.63
N LYS A 239 -1.89 5.19 -22.90
CA LYS A 239 -2.96 4.76 -23.79
C LYS A 239 -3.87 3.83 -23.01
N LEU A 240 -5.09 4.30 -22.76
CA LEU A 240 -6.12 3.45 -22.19
C LEU A 240 -6.43 2.31 -23.16
N GLU A 241 -6.51 1.12 -22.61
CA GLU A 241 -7.05 -0.03 -23.32
C GLU A 241 -8.48 0.28 -23.79
N CYS A 242 -8.89 -0.33 -24.89
CA CYS A 242 -10.28 -0.26 -25.33
C CYS A 242 -11.19 -0.79 -24.20
N PRO A 243 -12.28 -0.08 -23.82
CA PRO A 243 -13.19 -0.54 -22.76
C PRO A 243 -13.75 -1.95 -22.98
N ALA A 244 -13.94 -2.36 -24.24
CA ALA A 244 -14.42 -3.70 -24.58
C ALA A 244 -13.38 -4.79 -24.27
N ASP A 245 -12.12 -4.53 -24.60
CA ASP A 245 -11.00 -5.46 -24.35
C ASP A 245 -10.75 -5.57 -22.84
N TYR A 246 -10.77 -4.43 -22.13
CA TYR A 246 -10.62 -4.41 -20.69
C TYR A 246 -11.77 -5.15 -19.96
N ALA A 247 -13.01 -4.97 -20.41
CA ALA A 247 -14.16 -5.73 -19.92
C ALA A 247 -14.02 -7.24 -20.19
N ALA A 248 -13.47 -7.63 -21.35
CA ALA A 248 -13.21 -9.04 -21.65
C ALA A 248 -12.14 -9.62 -20.70
N ARG A 249 -11.08 -8.87 -20.38
CA ARG A 249 -10.08 -9.25 -19.38
C ARG A 249 -10.68 -9.44 -18.00
N ILE A 250 -11.54 -8.50 -17.56
CA ILE A 250 -12.24 -8.61 -16.28
C ILE A 250 -13.09 -9.89 -16.23
N ARG A 251 -13.86 -10.21 -17.27
CA ARG A 251 -14.62 -11.48 -17.36
C ARG A 251 -13.73 -12.72 -17.32
N GLY A 252 -12.52 -12.61 -17.88
CA GLY A 252 -11.53 -13.67 -17.87
C GLY A 252 -10.98 -14.00 -16.47
N LEU A 253 -11.05 -13.07 -15.51
CA LEU A 253 -10.66 -13.33 -14.12
C LEU A 253 -11.62 -14.31 -13.44
N ASN A 254 -12.91 -13.98 -13.45
CA ASN A 254 -13.95 -14.75 -12.77
C ASN A 254 -15.32 -14.46 -13.39
N GLN A 255 -16.19 -15.46 -13.45
CA GLN A 255 -17.53 -15.31 -14.03
C GLN A 255 -18.55 -14.68 -13.07
N SER A 256 -18.31 -14.76 -11.75
CA SER A 256 -19.23 -14.25 -10.72
C SER A 256 -18.78 -12.89 -10.20
N ILE A 257 -19.01 -11.84 -11.01
CA ILE A 257 -18.66 -10.45 -10.66
C ILE A 257 -19.93 -9.71 -10.25
N LYS A 258 -19.95 -9.22 -9.01
CA LYS A 258 -21.00 -8.36 -8.44
C LYS A 258 -20.78 -6.91 -8.83
N GLU A 259 -19.54 -6.42 -8.70
CA GLU A 259 -19.17 -5.02 -8.91
C GLU A 259 -17.66 -4.88 -9.12
N VAL A 260 -17.26 -3.79 -9.78
CA VAL A 260 -15.85 -3.47 -10.05
C VAL A 260 -15.51 -2.13 -9.39
N PHE A 261 -14.41 -2.10 -8.63
CA PHE A 261 -13.79 -0.88 -8.11
C PHE A 261 -12.54 -0.58 -8.93
N ILE A 262 -12.46 0.64 -9.47
CA ILE A 262 -11.33 1.07 -10.30
C ILE A 262 -10.66 2.29 -9.68
N ALA A 263 -9.33 2.28 -9.66
CA ALA A 263 -8.51 3.45 -9.42
C ALA A 263 -7.73 3.82 -10.69
N PHE A 264 -7.50 5.12 -10.91
CA PHE A 264 -6.77 5.63 -12.06
C PHE A 264 -5.50 6.39 -11.68
N ASN A 265 -4.50 6.32 -12.55
CA ASN A 265 -3.36 7.22 -12.50
C ASN A 265 -3.69 8.59 -13.11
N TYR A 266 -4.08 9.59 -12.31
CA TYR A 266 -4.40 10.93 -12.85
C TYR A 266 -3.18 11.77 -13.24
N ASN A 267 -1.98 11.18 -13.26
CA ASN A 267 -0.85 11.76 -14.01
C ASN A 267 -0.99 11.51 -15.53
N GLU A 268 -1.83 10.56 -15.95
CA GLU A 268 -1.91 10.08 -17.33
C GLU A 268 -3.29 10.26 -17.97
N ILE A 269 -4.33 10.44 -17.16
CA ILE A 269 -5.72 10.62 -17.58
C ILE A 269 -6.37 11.73 -16.75
N ASP A 270 -7.27 12.50 -17.35
CA ASP A 270 -8.12 13.43 -16.61
C ASP A 270 -9.35 12.74 -16.00
N GLN A 271 -10.01 13.41 -15.04
CA GLN A 271 -11.12 12.83 -14.29
C GLN A 271 -12.33 12.53 -15.17
N ASP A 272 -12.69 13.41 -16.10
CA ASP A 272 -13.88 13.23 -16.94
C ASP A 272 -13.71 12.05 -17.90
N THR A 273 -12.51 11.93 -18.51
CA THR A 273 -12.17 10.79 -19.37
C THR A 273 -12.17 9.48 -18.57
N ALA A 274 -11.63 9.47 -17.35
CA ALA A 274 -11.64 8.29 -16.48
C ALA A 274 -13.06 7.81 -16.16
N MET A 275 -13.96 8.73 -15.79
CA MET A 275 -15.34 8.42 -15.46
C MET A 275 -16.10 7.87 -16.67
N LYS A 276 -15.97 8.50 -17.84
CA LYS A 276 -16.60 8.01 -19.09
C LYS A 276 -16.08 6.64 -19.48
N TRP A 277 -14.78 6.40 -19.35
CA TRP A 277 -14.18 5.11 -19.66
C TRP A 277 -14.68 4.02 -18.70
N ALA A 278 -14.77 4.31 -17.39
CA ALA A 278 -15.29 3.38 -16.40
C ALA A 278 -16.77 3.01 -16.65
N GLU A 279 -17.59 4.00 -17.01
CA GLU A 279 -19.01 3.79 -17.40
C GLU A 279 -19.13 2.88 -18.63
N GLN A 280 -18.26 3.07 -19.63
CA GLN A 280 -18.23 2.22 -20.82
C GLN A 280 -17.85 0.77 -20.46
N VAL A 281 -16.85 0.57 -19.58
CA VAL A 281 -16.52 -0.78 -19.07
C VAL A 281 -17.71 -1.39 -18.35
N GLY A 282 -18.41 -0.64 -17.48
CA GLY A 282 -19.58 -1.13 -16.75
C GLY A 282 -20.73 -1.53 -17.66
N THR A 283 -21.01 -0.71 -18.67
CA THR A 283 -22.00 -1.03 -19.72
C THR A 283 -21.64 -2.32 -20.45
N ARG A 284 -20.35 -2.52 -20.77
CA ARG A 284 -19.88 -3.73 -21.44
C ARG A 284 -19.98 -4.96 -20.56
N LEU A 285 -19.73 -4.83 -19.26
CA LEU A 285 -19.79 -5.93 -18.29
C LEU A 285 -21.21 -6.29 -17.88
N GLY A 286 -22.11 -5.31 -17.84
CA GLY A 286 -23.45 -5.46 -17.24
C GLY A 286 -23.43 -5.37 -15.71
N VAL A 287 -22.40 -4.77 -15.12
CA VAL A 287 -22.24 -4.58 -13.67
C VAL A 287 -21.83 -3.16 -13.35
N THR A 288 -22.05 -2.73 -12.11
CA THR A 288 -21.60 -1.42 -11.64
C THR A 288 -20.06 -1.35 -11.63
N VAL A 289 -19.53 -0.24 -12.15
CA VAL A 289 -18.11 0.10 -12.06
C VAL A 289 -18.00 1.42 -11.32
N THR A 290 -17.30 1.40 -10.18
CA THR A 290 -17.16 2.55 -9.29
C THR A 290 -15.71 3.01 -9.27
N VAL A 291 -15.49 4.30 -9.56
CA VAL A 291 -14.17 4.92 -9.42
C VAL A 291 -13.95 5.31 -7.95
N VAL A 292 -12.88 4.81 -7.33
CA VAL A 292 -12.67 4.90 -5.88
C VAL A 292 -11.52 5.82 -5.46
N ASN A 293 -10.84 6.46 -6.40
CA ASN A 293 -9.77 7.42 -6.12
C ASN A 293 -10.01 8.78 -6.79
N ARG A 294 -9.19 9.77 -6.43
CA ARG A 294 -9.30 11.17 -6.87
C ARG A 294 -7.95 11.69 -7.36
N PRO A 295 -7.91 12.75 -8.20
CA PRO A 295 -6.69 13.29 -8.81
C PRO A 295 -5.83 14.14 -7.84
N VAL A 296 -5.55 13.58 -6.66
CA VAL A 296 -4.89 14.24 -5.52
C VAL A 296 -3.59 13.53 -5.17
N LYS A 297 -2.54 14.30 -4.91
CA LYS A 297 -1.27 13.86 -4.28
C LYS A 297 -0.94 14.71 -3.05
N ILE A 298 0.11 14.35 -2.31
CA ILE A 298 0.52 15.06 -1.08
C ILE A 298 0.63 16.59 -1.26
N SER A 299 1.23 17.05 -2.36
CA SER A 299 1.41 18.49 -2.60
C SER A 299 0.08 19.24 -2.79
N ASP A 300 -0.94 18.59 -3.36
CA ASP A 300 -2.24 19.22 -3.58
C ASP A 300 -2.92 19.47 -2.23
N LEU A 301 -2.88 18.47 -1.34
CA LEU A 301 -3.41 18.57 0.02
C LEU A 301 -2.68 19.63 0.85
N LEU A 302 -1.36 19.77 0.69
CA LEU A 302 -0.59 20.83 1.37
C LEU A 302 -1.05 22.22 0.94
N LEU A 303 -1.42 22.38 -0.35
CA LEU A 303 -1.92 23.63 -0.91
C LEU A 303 -3.43 23.84 -0.69
N GLY A 304 -4.11 22.92 -0.01
CA GLY A 304 -5.56 23.00 0.24
C GLY A 304 -6.42 22.78 -1.01
N ARG A 305 -5.89 22.03 -1.99
CA ARG A 305 -6.57 21.67 -3.24
C ARG A 305 -7.14 20.26 -3.19
#